data_AF-A0A2V9THN5-F1
#
_entry.id   AF-A0A2V9THN5-F1
#
_cell.length_a   1.000
_cell.length_b   1.000
_cell.length_c   1.000
_cell.angle_alpha   90.00
_cell.angle_beta   90.00
_cell.angle_gamma   90.00
#
_symmetry.space_group_name_H-M   'P 1'
#
loop_
_entity.id
_entity.type
_entity.pdbx_description
1 polymer ?
#
loop_
_entity_poly.entity_id
_entity_poly.type
_entity_poly.pdbx_seq_one_letter_code
_entity_poly.pdbx_strand_id
1 'polypeptide(L)'
;KVPLMQGEQRLIIATCEKGTVEDVNEMKEIKKGLDQLKDKHPNFVDMASKEVFRPTNPKSVADPLPTRAWTKAAKDRIALMQNRKNVRIGIPRVLNIYTYAPLFNGYLESLGVQPENIVYSDYTSSELYRAGASRGAIDPCFPAKIGISHVYNLVQEKHRKKPLNVIFFPMYDVLHSPLVKIVGANACPTVTATPETVKAAFTKENDVFAEHNVKYLDPILNFADKKLFAYQMLQAWQPILGLSEEENDRAVEVGYQCLKDYETSIRNRARQVLDQLEREDRIGIVMLGRPYHHDPGLNHEIMDEFQKLGYPIFSQNTLPLDEDLLERLFGEEVRAGMISSPLDITDAWKNSYSCSTNHKIWAAKFTARHPNLVALEISSFKCGHDAPIYGVVEGIIEKSGTPYFCFKDLDENKPSGSIRIRVETIDYFLRRYREEIIKNRKAEQDIEAQLAALEAELRGQYAEQPEAVAGD
;
A
#
# COMPACT_ATOMS: atom_id res chain seq x y z
N LYS A 1 18.57 -37.96 11.34
CA LYS A 1 19.32 -36.83 10.70
C LYS A 1 20.43 -37.45 9.88
N VAL A 2 20.46 -37.21 8.56
CA VAL A 2 21.50 -37.75 7.67
C VAL A 2 22.86 -37.09 8.01
N PRO A 3 23.96 -37.82 8.14
CA PRO A 3 25.28 -37.25 8.39
C PRO A 3 25.71 -36.33 7.23
N LEU A 4 26.35 -35.20 7.54
CA LEU A 4 26.98 -34.34 6.53
C LEU A 4 28.35 -34.90 6.15
N MET A 5 28.68 -34.94 4.86
CA MET A 5 30.03 -35.28 4.40
C MET A 5 31.00 -34.13 4.62
N GLN A 6 32.30 -34.44 4.68
CA GLN A 6 33.36 -33.47 4.96
C GLN A 6 33.46 -32.44 3.82
N GLY A 7 32.99 -31.22 4.06
CA GLY A 7 32.96 -30.11 3.08
C GLY A 7 31.56 -29.58 2.77
N GLU A 8 30.49 -30.27 3.18
CA GLU A 8 29.11 -29.83 2.99
C GLU A 8 28.68 -28.84 4.07
N GLN A 9 28.14 -27.69 3.66
CA GLN A 9 27.59 -26.68 4.55
C GLN A 9 26.07 -26.64 4.38
N ARG A 10 25.32 -27.18 5.35
CA ARG A 10 23.85 -27.12 5.34
C ARG A 10 23.37 -25.68 5.51
N LEU A 11 22.72 -25.17 4.48
CA LEU A 11 22.05 -23.87 4.52
C LEU A 11 20.53 -24.12 4.60
N ILE A 12 19.94 -23.73 5.73
CA ILE A 12 18.49 -23.79 5.93
C ILE A 12 17.91 -22.47 5.44
N ILE A 13 17.12 -22.52 4.37
CA ILE A 13 16.40 -21.36 3.83
C ILE A 13 14.92 -21.59 4.09
N ALA A 14 14.30 -20.71 4.87
CA ALA A 14 12.89 -20.81 5.28
C ALA A 14 11.90 -20.82 4.11
N THR A 15 12.34 -20.43 2.90
CA THR A 15 11.49 -20.25 1.71
C THR A 15 11.63 -21.34 0.65
N CYS A 16 12.45 -22.38 0.86
CA CYS A 16 12.57 -23.51 -0.07
C CYS A 16 11.63 -24.64 0.36
N GLU A 17 10.81 -25.18 -0.55
CA GLU A 17 9.92 -26.33 -0.29
C GLU A 17 10.66 -27.55 0.28
N LYS A 18 11.94 -27.71 -0.03
CA LYS A 18 12.79 -28.80 0.47
C LYS A 18 13.46 -28.50 1.82
N GLY A 19 13.32 -27.28 2.36
CA GLY A 19 13.80 -26.90 3.71
C GLY A 19 15.31 -26.91 3.95
N THR A 20 16.10 -27.49 3.05
CA THR A 20 17.57 -27.56 3.10
C THR A 20 18.13 -27.69 1.69
N VAL A 21 19.15 -26.90 1.36
CA VAL A 21 20.00 -27.10 0.16
C VAL A 21 21.42 -27.32 0.66
N GLU A 22 22.07 -28.39 0.16
CA GLU A 22 23.41 -28.80 0.60
C GLU A 22 24.53 -28.23 -0.32
N ASP A 23 24.17 -27.67 -1.49
CA ASP A 23 25.07 -27.00 -2.44
C ASP A 23 24.70 -25.52 -2.71
N VAL A 24 25.71 -24.65 -2.69
CA VAL A 24 25.61 -23.21 -3.00
C VAL A 24 25.25 -22.98 -4.47
N ASN A 25 25.66 -23.86 -5.40
CA ASN A 25 25.32 -23.70 -6.82
C ASN A 25 23.85 -24.04 -7.09
N GLU A 26 23.33 -25.11 -6.50
CA GLU A 26 21.89 -25.40 -6.53
C GLU A 26 21.07 -24.26 -5.91
N MET A 27 21.57 -23.64 -4.84
CA MET A 27 20.93 -22.47 -4.25
C MET A 27 20.86 -21.27 -5.21
N LYS A 28 21.93 -21.02 -5.98
CA LYS A 28 21.93 -19.95 -6.99
C LYS A 28 20.92 -20.20 -8.10
N GLU A 29 20.79 -21.44 -8.56
CA GLU A 29 19.80 -21.80 -9.59
C GLU A 29 18.36 -21.70 -9.07
N ILE A 30 18.08 -22.16 -7.85
CA ILE A 30 16.76 -21.98 -7.21
C ILE A 30 16.44 -20.50 -7.06
N LYS A 31 17.41 -19.69 -6.62
CA LYS A 31 17.25 -18.24 -6.49
C LYS A 31 16.97 -17.58 -7.85
N LYS A 32 17.73 -17.96 -8.89
CA LYS A 32 17.53 -17.44 -10.24
C LYS A 32 16.14 -17.79 -10.80
N GLY A 33 15.66 -19.00 -10.56
CA GLY A 33 14.29 -19.40 -10.91
C GLY A 33 13.23 -18.58 -10.17
N LEU A 34 13.43 -18.33 -8.87
CA LEU A 34 12.55 -17.46 -8.08
C LEU A 34 12.57 -16.01 -8.57
N ASP A 35 13.74 -15.46 -8.88
CA ASP A 35 13.88 -14.08 -9.37
C ASP A 35 13.19 -13.93 -10.74
N GLN A 36 13.36 -14.89 -11.66
CA GLN A 36 12.62 -14.91 -12.94
C GLN A 36 11.10 -14.98 -12.75
N LEU A 37 10.64 -15.76 -11.78
CA LEU A 37 9.22 -15.88 -11.47
C LEU A 37 8.68 -14.57 -10.89
N LYS A 38 9.44 -13.89 -10.02
CA LYS A 38 9.10 -12.57 -9.49
C LYS A 38 9.00 -11.51 -10.59
N ASP A 39 9.90 -11.53 -11.55
CA ASP A 39 9.88 -10.59 -12.69
C ASP A 39 8.66 -10.82 -13.60
N LYS A 40 8.26 -12.08 -13.79
CA LYS A 40 7.08 -12.46 -14.60
C LYS A 40 5.75 -12.25 -13.86
N HIS A 41 5.78 -12.28 -12.53
CA HIS A 41 4.62 -12.21 -11.65
C HIS A 41 4.86 -11.15 -10.57
N PRO A 42 4.76 -9.86 -10.91
CA PRO A 42 5.10 -8.79 -9.98
C PRO A 42 4.15 -8.78 -8.78
N ASN A 43 4.72 -8.60 -7.59
CA ASN A 43 3.99 -8.38 -6.35
C ASN A 43 4.05 -6.88 -6.00
N PHE A 44 3.02 -6.13 -6.41
CA PHE A 44 2.96 -4.70 -6.15
C PHE A 44 2.81 -4.35 -4.67
N VAL A 45 2.40 -5.30 -3.81
CA VAL A 45 2.41 -5.11 -2.35
C VAL A 45 3.86 -5.06 -1.82
N ASP A 46 4.70 -6.01 -2.24
CA ASP A 46 6.13 -6.05 -1.88
C ASP A 46 6.93 -4.91 -2.53
N MET A 47 6.65 -4.60 -3.80
CA MET A 47 7.29 -3.48 -4.48
C MET A 47 6.96 -2.15 -3.78
N ALA A 48 5.68 -1.91 -3.48
CA ALA A 48 5.24 -0.71 -2.76
C ALA A 48 5.87 -0.63 -1.36
N SER A 49 5.91 -1.75 -0.62
CA SER A 49 6.47 -1.79 0.73
C SER A 49 7.95 -1.44 0.80
N LYS A 50 8.68 -1.52 -0.32
CA LYS A 50 10.11 -1.17 -0.42
C LYS A 50 10.31 0.21 -1.04
N GLU A 51 9.61 0.50 -2.12
CA GLU A 51 9.79 1.72 -2.91
C GLU A 51 9.28 2.97 -2.19
N VAL A 52 8.20 2.85 -1.41
CA VAL A 52 7.57 3.97 -0.71
C VAL A 52 8.52 4.67 0.27
N PHE A 53 9.54 3.97 0.77
CA PHE A 53 10.53 4.48 1.72
C PHE A 53 11.84 4.95 1.09
N ARG A 54 11.99 4.85 -0.24
CA ARG A 54 13.24 5.23 -0.92
C ARG A 54 13.41 6.76 -0.91
N PRO A 55 14.67 7.24 -0.96
CA PRO A 55 14.96 8.63 -1.25
C PRO A 55 14.25 9.11 -2.51
N THR A 56 13.71 10.31 -2.46
CA THR A 56 13.02 10.94 -3.59
C THR A 56 13.93 11.87 -4.39
N ASN A 57 15.06 12.30 -3.80
CA ASN A 57 16.10 13.17 -4.35
C ASN A 57 15.55 14.42 -5.07
N PRO A 58 14.62 15.18 -4.48
CA PRO A 58 14.12 16.39 -5.10
C PRO A 58 15.20 17.48 -5.14
N LYS A 59 15.00 18.47 -6.01
CA LYS A 59 15.80 19.69 -5.95
C LYS A 59 15.56 20.40 -4.62
N SER A 60 16.63 20.92 -4.02
CA SER A 60 16.50 21.70 -2.80
C SER A 60 15.74 23.00 -3.06
N VAL A 61 14.81 23.31 -2.16
CA VAL A 61 14.04 24.57 -2.14
C VAL A 61 14.35 25.42 -0.89
N ALA A 62 15.39 25.00 -0.15
CA ALA A 62 15.85 25.65 1.04
C ALA A 62 16.27 27.10 0.76
N ASP A 63 15.96 27.99 1.71
CA ASP A 63 16.43 29.37 1.65
C ASP A 63 17.97 29.40 1.63
N PRO A 64 18.58 30.35 0.91
CA PRO A 64 20.00 30.59 1.04
C PRO A 64 20.32 31.01 2.48
N LEU A 65 21.49 30.60 2.98
CA LEU A 65 21.94 31.05 4.29
C LEU A 65 22.02 32.59 4.32
N PRO A 66 21.34 33.26 5.27
CA PRO A 66 21.43 34.71 5.39
C PRO A 66 22.88 35.16 5.58
N THR A 67 23.31 36.16 4.81
CA THR A 67 24.71 36.67 4.83
C THR A 67 25.00 37.57 6.04
N ARG A 68 23.96 38.10 6.69
CA ARG A 68 24.07 38.95 7.89
C ARG A 68 22.97 38.59 8.88
N ALA A 69 23.30 38.54 10.17
CA ALA A 69 22.35 38.30 11.25
C ALA A 69 22.62 39.23 12.44
N TRP A 70 21.72 40.20 12.63
CA TRP A 70 21.82 41.21 13.69
C TRP A 70 20.97 40.86 14.92
N THR A 71 19.95 40.02 14.77
CA THR A 71 19.07 39.58 15.87
C THR A 71 19.46 38.18 16.35
N LYS A 72 19.14 37.87 17.62
CA LYS A 72 19.34 36.52 18.18
C LYS A 72 18.57 35.47 17.38
N ALA A 73 17.30 35.73 17.06
CA ALA A 73 16.47 34.84 16.25
C ALA A 73 17.09 34.53 14.88
N ALA A 74 17.68 35.52 14.20
CA ALA A 74 18.37 35.29 12.93
C ALA A 74 19.62 34.41 13.09
N LYS A 75 20.39 34.60 14.17
CA LYS A 75 21.57 33.76 14.48
C LYS A 75 21.16 32.31 14.80
N ASP A 76 20.13 32.13 15.61
CA ASP A 76 19.60 30.82 15.98
C ASP A 76 19.07 30.09 14.74
N ARG A 77 18.33 30.79 13.87
CA ARG A 77 17.86 30.24 12.58
C ARG A 77 19.02 29.78 11.70
N ILE A 78 20.07 30.60 11.52
CA ILE A 78 21.25 30.23 10.73
C ILE A 78 21.89 28.96 11.28
N ALA A 79 22.02 28.84 12.61
CA ALA A 79 22.59 27.64 13.23
C ALA A 79 21.76 26.39 12.92
N LEU A 80 20.42 26.48 12.99
CA LEU A 80 19.54 25.38 12.60
C LEU A 80 19.67 25.03 11.11
N MET A 81 19.68 26.02 10.22
CA MET A 81 19.86 25.84 8.77
C MET A 81 21.18 25.13 8.43
N GLN A 82 22.29 25.56 9.05
CA GLN A 82 23.60 24.95 8.86
C GLN A 82 23.67 23.49 9.35
N ASN A 83 22.86 23.16 10.36
CA ASN A 83 22.86 21.83 10.97
C ASN A 83 21.95 20.82 10.24
N ARG A 84 21.08 21.24 9.29
CA ARG A 84 20.09 20.36 8.63
C ARG A 84 20.70 19.07 8.07
N LYS A 85 21.90 19.15 7.47
CA LYS A 85 22.63 17.99 6.93
C LYS A 85 23.00 16.93 7.97
N ASN A 86 23.08 17.30 9.24
CA ASN A 86 23.42 16.41 10.35
C ASN A 86 22.19 15.94 11.14
N VAL A 87 21.01 16.51 10.88
CA VAL A 87 19.77 16.15 11.58
C VAL A 87 19.34 14.76 11.16
N ARG A 88 19.24 13.84 12.12
CA ARG A 88 18.79 12.46 11.93
C ARG A 88 17.39 12.26 12.48
N ILE A 89 16.50 11.76 11.64
CA ILE A 89 15.06 11.66 11.89
C ILE A 89 14.67 10.19 11.84
N GLY A 90 14.19 9.65 12.94
CA GLY A 90 13.58 8.32 13.02
C GLY A 90 12.12 8.37 12.64
N ILE A 91 11.66 7.52 11.73
CA ILE A 91 10.25 7.41 11.34
C ILE A 91 9.80 5.94 11.49
N PRO A 92 8.77 5.62 12.29
CA PRO A 92 8.33 4.24 12.42
C PRO A 92 7.63 3.77 11.14
N ARG A 93 8.02 2.60 10.59
CA ARG A 93 7.37 1.97 9.42
C ARG A 93 6.03 1.35 9.79
N VAL A 94 5.02 2.18 10.04
CA VAL A 94 3.70 1.74 10.49
C VAL A 94 2.59 2.55 9.84
N LEU A 95 1.38 1.99 9.86
CA LEU A 95 0.14 2.70 9.54
C LEU A 95 0.21 3.41 8.17
N ASN A 96 -0.19 4.68 8.11
CA ASN A 96 -0.24 5.47 6.88
C ASN A 96 1.14 5.95 6.38
N ILE A 97 2.25 5.66 7.07
CA ILE A 97 3.58 5.91 6.52
C ILE A 97 3.81 5.09 5.24
N TYR A 98 3.20 3.90 5.14
CA TYR A 98 3.16 3.09 3.91
C TYR A 98 2.42 3.76 2.73
N THR A 99 1.85 4.96 2.92
CA THR A 99 1.30 5.80 1.85
C THR A 99 2.09 7.09 1.72
N TYR A 100 2.38 7.78 2.84
CA TYR A 100 2.88 9.15 2.81
C TYR A 100 4.40 9.29 2.97
N ALA A 101 5.15 8.21 3.09
CA ALA A 101 6.62 8.28 3.15
C ALA A 101 7.25 9.08 1.98
N PRO A 102 6.80 8.98 0.71
CA PRO A 102 7.34 9.79 -0.38
C PRO A 102 7.13 11.30 -0.17
N LEU A 103 6.00 11.68 0.44
CA LEU A 103 5.71 13.08 0.78
C LEU A 103 6.71 13.59 1.81
N PHE A 104 6.89 12.85 2.90
CA PHE A 104 7.80 13.24 3.98
C PHE A 104 9.27 13.21 3.56
N ASN A 105 9.66 12.22 2.76
CA ASN A 105 10.99 12.15 2.14
C ASN A 105 11.25 13.37 1.27
N GLY A 106 10.33 13.67 0.33
CA GLY A 106 10.43 14.85 -0.53
C GLY A 106 10.52 16.16 0.26
N TYR A 107 9.65 16.33 1.24
CA TYR A 107 9.64 17.49 2.13
C TYR A 107 10.99 17.67 2.84
N LEU A 108 11.47 16.65 3.56
CA LEU A 108 12.69 16.73 4.37
C LEU A 108 13.95 16.86 3.52
N GLU A 109 14.06 16.09 2.44
CA GLU A 109 15.20 16.13 1.51
C GLU A 109 15.31 17.50 0.84
N SER A 110 14.18 18.08 0.39
CA SER A 110 14.17 19.39 -0.27
C SER A 110 14.63 20.54 0.65
N LEU A 111 14.46 20.36 1.97
CA LEU A 111 14.92 21.28 3.01
C LEU A 111 16.40 21.13 3.37
N GLY A 112 17.09 20.11 2.82
CA GLY A 112 18.52 19.86 3.04
C GLY A 112 18.84 18.80 4.08
N VAL A 113 17.86 18.03 4.56
CA VAL A 113 18.10 16.80 5.32
C VAL A 113 18.67 15.75 4.36
N GLN A 114 19.79 15.12 4.73
CA GLN A 114 20.38 14.09 3.87
C GLN A 114 19.51 12.83 3.86
N PRO A 115 19.27 12.17 2.70
CA PRO A 115 18.40 11.01 2.63
C PRO A 115 18.79 9.87 3.59
N GLU A 116 20.09 9.62 3.79
CA GLU A 116 20.60 8.61 4.73
C GLU A 116 20.33 8.93 6.22
N ASN A 117 19.91 10.16 6.51
CA ASN A 117 19.53 10.60 7.84
C ASN A 117 18.02 10.52 8.08
N ILE A 118 17.22 10.13 7.08
CA ILE A 118 15.83 9.73 7.25
C ILE A 118 15.82 8.21 7.52
N VAL A 119 15.68 7.85 8.78
CA VAL A 119 15.89 6.48 9.26
C VAL A 119 14.56 5.86 9.61
N TYR A 120 14.21 4.80 8.91
CA TYR A 120 13.02 4.04 9.21
C TYR A 120 13.30 2.88 10.19
N SER A 121 12.31 2.52 11.02
CA SER A 121 12.39 1.27 11.80
C SER A 121 12.37 0.05 10.87
N ASP A 122 12.78 -1.11 11.39
CA ASP A 122 12.75 -2.35 10.61
C ASP A 122 11.31 -2.76 10.24
N TYR A 123 11.16 -3.66 9.27
CA TYR A 123 9.87 -4.28 8.97
C TYR A 123 9.38 -5.08 10.18
N THR A 124 8.05 -5.25 10.29
CA THR A 124 7.47 -6.02 11.39
C THR A 124 7.99 -7.46 11.36
N SER A 125 8.49 -7.93 12.50
CA SER A 125 8.84 -9.34 12.72
C SER A 125 8.39 -9.77 14.12
N SER A 126 8.32 -11.08 14.36
CA SER A 126 7.98 -11.60 15.70
C SER A 126 8.99 -11.14 16.75
N GLU A 127 10.26 -11.00 16.39
CA GLU A 127 11.34 -10.50 17.26
C GLU A 127 11.14 -9.01 17.56
N LEU A 128 10.86 -8.19 16.54
CA LEU A 128 10.57 -6.77 16.71
C LEU A 128 9.35 -6.57 17.62
N TYR A 129 8.26 -7.31 17.37
CA TYR A 129 7.05 -7.23 18.18
C TYR A 129 7.35 -7.56 19.65
N ARG A 130 7.94 -8.74 19.92
CA ARG A 130 8.27 -9.20 21.28
C ARG A 130 9.19 -8.23 22.03
N ALA A 131 10.14 -7.61 21.34
CA ALA A 131 11.07 -6.66 21.96
C ALA A 131 10.37 -5.41 22.52
N GLY A 132 9.28 -4.95 21.89
CA GLY A 132 8.52 -3.77 22.34
C GLY A 132 7.21 -4.06 23.10
N ALA A 133 6.71 -5.29 23.03
CA ALA A 133 5.36 -5.64 23.54
C ALA A 133 5.17 -5.40 25.05
N SER A 134 6.25 -5.40 25.84
CA SER A 134 6.19 -5.21 27.30
C SER A 134 5.76 -3.81 27.75
N ARG A 135 5.73 -2.82 26.84
CA ARG A 135 5.36 -1.43 27.13
C ARG A 135 3.87 -1.11 26.90
N GLY A 136 3.06 -2.07 26.43
CA GLY A 136 1.64 -1.86 26.12
C GLY A 136 0.71 -2.14 27.32
N ALA A 137 -0.25 -1.24 27.57
CA ALA A 137 -1.25 -1.39 28.65
C ALA A 137 -2.71 -1.59 28.15
N ILE A 138 -2.99 -1.35 26.86
CA ILE A 138 -4.30 -1.50 26.22
C ILE A 138 -4.08 -2.27 24.91
N ASP A 139 -4.99 -3.18 24.53
CA ASP A 139 -4.86 -4.01 23.31
C ASP A 139 -5.73 -3.46 22.16
N PRO A 140 -5.24 -2.47 21.37
CA PRO A 140 -5.88 -2.01 20.14
C PRO A 140 -5.74 -3.05 19.02
N CYS A 141 -6.11 -2.69 17.79
CA CYS A 141 -5.87 -3.57 16.64
C CYS A 141 -4.37 -3.86 16.44
N PHE A 142 -4.08 -5.01 15.82
CA PHE A 142 -2.70 -5.47 15.61
C PHE A 142 -1.75 -4.41 14.98
N PRO A 143 -2.15 -3.66 13.92
CA PRO A 143 -1.33 -2.62 13.32
C PRO A 143 -1.04 -1.43 14.24
N ALA A 144 -1.92 -1.13 15.18
CA ALA A 144 -1.71 -0.04 16.13
C ALA A 144 -0.76 -0.45 17.26
N LYS A 145 -0.91 -1.67 17.80
CA LYS A 145 -0.07 -2.13 18.91
C LYS A 145 1.41 -2.29 18.53
N ILE A 146 1.72 -2.64 17.28
CA ILE A 146 3.11 -2.72 16.82
C ILE A 146 3.80 -1.35 16.81
N GLY A 147 3.05 -0.24 16.83
CA GLY A 147 3.62 1.12 16.89
C GLY A 147 4.62 1.30 18.04
N ILE A 148 4.32 0.72 19.21
CA ILE A 148 5.22 0.70 20.37
C ILE A 148 6.54 -0.01 20.02
N SER A 149 6.45 -1.18 19.38
CA SER A 149 7.60 -1.98 18.98
C SER A 149 8.46 -1.32 17.90
N HIS A 150 7.85 -0.58 16.96
CA HIS A 150 8.63 0.19 15.98
C HIS A 150 9.35 1.39 16.61
N VAL A 151 8.74 2.09 17.56
CA VAL A 151 9.44 3.15 18.31
C VAL A 151 10.52 2.56 19.22
N TYR A 152 10.26 1.41 19.84
CA TYR A 152 11.28 0.67 20.58
C TYR A 152 12.49 0.34 19.68
N ASN A 153 12.25 -0.16 18.47
CA ASN A 153 13.31 -0.42 17.48
C ASN A 153 14.10 0.86 17.13
N LEU A 154 13.42 2.01 16.92
CA LEU A 154 14.11 3.28 16.67
C LEU A 154 15.03 3.68 17.84
N VAL A 155 14.56 3.55 19.09
CA VAL A 155 15.33 3.96 20.27
C VAL A 155 16.46 2.96 20.59
N GLN A 156 16.16 1.67 20.64
CA GLN A 156 17.08 0.66 21.16
C GLN A 156 18.04 0.12 20.09
N GLU A 157 17.64 0.13 18.82
CA GLU A 157 18.47 -0.37 17.72
C GLU A 157 19.06 0.76 16.88
N LYS A 158 18.23 1.68 16.39
CA LYS A 158 18.72 2.71 15.44
C LYS A 158 19.51 3.81 16.15
N HIS A 159 18.93 4.40 17.21
CA HIS A 159 19.55 5.48 17.96
C HIS A 159 20.83 5.01 18.67
N ARG A 160 20.85 3.80 19.25
CA ARG A 160 22.04 3.22 19.88
C ARG A 160 23.22 3.05 18.91
N LYS A 161 22.96 2.72 17.64
CA LYS A 161 24.01 2.58 16.61
C LYS A 161 24.51 3.93 16.11
N LYS A 162 23.58 4.86 15.84
CA LYS A 162 23.89 6.24 15.46
C LYS A 162 22.78 7.13 16.03
N PRO A 163 23.09 8.15 16.84
CA PRO A 163 22.07 8.95 17.50
C PRO A 163 21.05 9.55 16.52
N LEU A 164 19.78 9.46 16.89
CA LEU A 164 18.68 10.21 16.28
C LEU A 164 18.51 11.53 17.01
N ASN A 165 18.18 12.60 16.30
CA ASN A 165 17.83 13.89 16.91
C ASN A 165 16.32 13.99 17.15
N VAL A 166 15.54 13.37 16.25
CA VAL A 166 14.07 13.47 16.24
C VAL A 166 13.50 12.10 15.93
N ILE A 167 12.41 11.72 16.58
CA ILE A 167 11.48 10.69 16.10
C ILE A 167 10.23 11.42 15.60
N PHE A 168 9.92 11.26 14.32
CA PHE A 168 8.74 11.84 13.69
C PHE A 168 7.71 10.74 13.47
N PHE A 169 6.61 10.81 14.22
CA PHE A 169 5.49 9.88 14.13
C PHE A 169 4.18 10.69 14.09
N PRO A 170 3.74 11.18 12.91
CA PRO A 170 2.59 12.06 12.82
C PRO A 170 1.26 11.34 13.08
N MET A 171 0.31 12.07 13.63
CA MET A 171 -1.09 11.69 13.73
C MET A 171 -1.83 12.04 12.44
N TYR A 172 -2.66 11.14 11.94
CA TYR A 172 -3.41 11.33 10.69
C TYR A 172 -4.86 11.67 11.00
N ASP A 173 -5.34 12.85 10.62
CA ASP A 173 -6.76 13.24 10.79
C ASP A 173 -7.56 12.96 9.52
N VAL A 174 -7.30 13.73 8.46
CA VAL A 174 -7.95 13.59 7.15
C VAL A 174 -6.93 13.15 6.12
N LEU A 175 -7.26 12.11 5.37
CA LEU A 175 -6.40 11.54 4.34
C LEU A 175 -6.76 12.09 2.95
N HIS A 176 -5.82 12.02 2.01
CA HIS A 176 -6.11 12.23 0.60
C HIS A 176 -6.93 11.06 0.05
N SER A 177 -7.94 11.37 -0.78
CA SER A 177 -8.79 10.37 -1.42
C SER A 177 -9.20 10.84 -2.82
N PRO A 178 -9.11 9.99 -3.85
CA PRO A 178 -9.64 10.29 -5.18
C PRO A 178 -11.16 10.08 -5.28
N LEU A 179 -11.77 9.39 -4.31
CA LEU A 179 -13.19 9.05 -4.34
C LEU A 179 -14.09 10.27 -4.23
N VAL A 180 -15.21 10.24 -4.94
CA VAL A 180 -16.19 11.31 -5.01
C VAL A 180 -17.46 10.95 -4.24
N LYS A 181 -18.24 11.95 -3.84
CA LYS A 181 -19.50 11.80 -3.08
C LYS A 181 -19.36 10.98 -1.78
N ILE A 182 -18.18 11.01 -1.19
CA ILE A 182 -17.94 10.44 0.14
C ILE A 182 -18.35 11.44 1.23
N VAL A 183 -18.81 10.93 2.38
CA VAL A 183 -19.17 11.78 3.53
C VAL A 183 -17.92 12.33 4.22
N GLY A 184 -16.83 11.55 4.25
CA GLY A 184 -15.55 11.97 4.81
C GLY A 184 -14.38 11.12 4.36
N ALA A 185 -13.18 11.66 4.56
CA ALA A 185 -11.91 10.98 4.28
C ALA A 185 -11.04 10.83 5.53
N ASN A 186 -11.67 10.76 6.71
CA ASN A 186 -10.93 10.67 7.97
C ASN A 186 -10.19 9.33 8.08
N ALA A 187 -9.06 9.37 8.79
CA ALA A 187 -8.35 8.18 9.20
C ALA A 187 -9.14 7.41 10.28
N CYS A 188 -8.72 6.18 10.56
CA CYS A 188 -9.23 5.44 11.71
C CYS A 188 -8.82 6.17 13.01
N PRO A 189 -9.72 6.42 13.98
CA PRO A 189 -9.37 7.09 15.24
C PRO A 189 -8.25 6.38 16.01
N THR A 190 -8.18 5.05 15.95
CA THR A 190 -7.07 4.29 16.54
C THR A 190 -5.75 4.63 15.85
N VAL A 191 -5.74 4.77 14.53
CA VAL A 191 -4.56 5.18 13.77
C VAL A 191 -4.16 6.61 14.13
N THR A 192 -5.13 7.53 14.19
CA THR A 192 -4.92 8.93 14.59
C THR A 192 -4.29 9.04 15.97
N ALA A 193 -4.77 8.28 16.95
CA ALA A 193 -4.30 8.35 18.33
C ALA A 193 -3.06 7.49 18.64
N THR A 194 -2.62 6.63 17.71
CA THR A 194 -1.49 5.72 17.94
C THR A 194 -0.21 6.47 18.32
N PRO A 195 0.22 7.55 17.63
CA PRO A 195 1.44 8.26 17.99
C PRO A 195 1.46 8.79 19.43
N GLU A 196 0.36 9.37 19.90
CA GLU A 196 0.23 9.88 21.27
C GLU A 196 0.17 8.73 22.30
N THR A 197 -0.53 7.63 21.95
CA THR A 197 -0.55 6.41 22.80
C THR A 197 0.85 5.82 22.95
N VAL A 198 1.61 5.77 21.85
CA VAL A 198 3.00 5.28 21.85
C VAL A 198 3.87 6.21 22.66
N LYS A 199 3.78 7.53 22.46
CA LYS A 199 4.50 8.52 23.27
C LYS A 199 4.28 8.31 24.76
N ALA A 200 3.03 8.15 25.19
CA ALA A 200 2.68 7.87 26.58
C ALA A 200 3.35 6.59 27.11
N ALA A 201 3.46 5.52 26.31
CA ALA A 201 4.15 4.28 26.69
C ALA A 201 5.67 4.45 26.91
N PHE A 202 6.26 5.53 26.37
CA PHE A 202 7.68 5.88 26.52
C PHE A 202 7.93 7.07 27.46
N THR A 203 6.89 7.67 28.03
CA THR A 203 7.02 8.80 28.96
C THR A 203 6.33 8.59 30.32
N LYS A 204 5.43 7.60 30.44
CA LYS A 204 4.64 7.36 31.67
C LYS A 204 5.49 7.05 32.90
N GLU A 205 6.41 6.09 32.81
CA GLU A 205 7.26 5.67 33.93
C GLU A 205 8.54 6.51 34.00
N ASN A 206 9.11 6.81 32.84
CA ASN A 206 10.29 7.65 32.66
C ASN A 206 10.26 8.24 31.25
N ASP A 207 10.81 9.45 31.05
CA ASP A 207 10.88 10.09 29.73
C ASP A 207 12.09 9.56 28.94
N VAL A 208 11.87 8.43 28.25
CA VAL A 208 12.89 7.76 27.45
C VAL A 208 13.44 8.69 26.36
N PHE A 209 12.62 9.59 25.82
CA PHE A 209 13.05 10.49 24.75
C PHE A 209 13.99 11.56 25.28
N ALA A 210 13.67 12.18 26.43
CA ALA A 210 14.54 13.15 27.09
C ALA A 210 15.87 12.53 27.54
N GLU A 211 15.83 11.32 28.12
CA GLU A 211 17.03 10.57 28.53
C GLU A 211 18.01 10.34 27.38
N HIS A 212 17.49 10.13 26.17
CA HIS A 212 18.28 9.89 24.96
C HIS A 212 18.53 11.17 24.14
N ASN A 213 18.11 12.35 24.62
CA ASN A 213 18.18 13.62 23.91
C ASN A 213 17.55 13.55 22.50
N VAL A 214 16.40 12.88 22.39
CA VAL A 214 15.61 12.74 21.17
C VAL A 214 14.32 13.54 21.32
N LYS A 215 13.98 14.36 20.33
CA LYS A 215 12.67 15.02 20.29
C LYS A 215 11.64 14.08 19.68
N TYR A 216 10.48 13.92 20.32
CA TYR A 216 9.35 13.19 19.73
C TYR A 216 8.38 14.19 19.10
N LEU A 217 8.17 14.09 17.78
CA LEU A 217 7.27 14.93 17.00
C LEU A 217 6.10 14.10 16.47
N ASP A 218 4.90 14.42 16.94
CA ASP A 218 3.65 13.80 16.56
C ASP A 218 2.57 14.83 16.20
N PRO A 219 2.81 15.71 15.21
CA PRO A 219 1.78 16.66 14.80
C PRO A 219 0.56 15.92 14.24
N ILE A 220 -0.62 16.50 14.47
CA ILE A 220 -1.82 16.11 13.73
C ILE A 220 -1.78 16.73 12.34
N LEU A 221 -2.04 15.92 11.30
CA LEU A 221 -1.92 16.31 9.91
C LEU A 221 -3.24 16.10 9.15
N ASN A 222 -3.63 17.12 8.38
CA ASN A 222 -4.73 17.07 7.43
C ASN A 222 -4.18 17.09 6.00
N PHE A 223 -4.32 16.00 5.26
CA PHE A 223 -3.76 15.86 3.91
C PHE A 223 -4.69 16.40 2.81
N ALA A 224 -5.94 16.71 3.13
CA ALA A 224 -6.93 17.23 2.20
C ALA A 224 -6.89 18.78 2.12
N ASP A 225 -6.64 19.46 3.24
CA ASP A 225 -6.43 20.90 3.29
C ASP A 225 -4.93 21.22 3.32
N LYS A 226 -4.39 21.52 2.13
CA LYS A 226 -2.96 21.85 1.96
C LYS A 226 -2.49 23.04 2.82
N LYS A 227 -3.33 24.04 3.07
CA LYS A 227 -2.94 25.21 3.87
C LYS A 227 -2.82 24.84 5.34
N LEU A 228 -3.79 24.07 5.84
CA LEU A 228 -3.74 23.54 7.19
C LEU A 228 -2.55 22.58 7.36
N PHE A 229 -2.30 21.71 6.38
CA PHE A 229 -1.11 20.84 6.36
C PHE A 229 0.18 21.64 6.48
N ALA A 230 0.34 22.69 5.64
CA ALA A 230 1.53 23.52 5.63
C ALA A 230 1.77 24.21 6.97
N TYR A 231 0.71 24.75 7.58
CA TYR A 231 0.78 25.33 8.92
C TYR A 231 1.20 24.29 9.97
N GLN A 232 0.59 23.10 9.97
CA GLN A 232 0.90 22.02 10.92
C GLN A 232 2.36 21.55 10.78
N MET A 233 2.84 21.40 9.55
CA MET A 233 4.24 21.04 9.26
C MET A 233 5.21 22.15 9.67
N LEU A 234 4.87 23.42 9.44
CA LEU A 234 5.69 24.55 9.87
C LEU A 234 5.84 24.56 11.39
N GLN A 235 4.74 24.39 12.14
CA GLN A 235 4.78 24.35 13.60
C GLN A 235 5.66 23.19 14.12
N ALA A 236 5.60 22.03 13.47
CA ALA A 236 6.39 20.88 13.87
C ALA A 236 7.89 21.05 13.57
N TRP A 237 8.24 21.58 12.39
CA TRP A 237 9.61 21.54 11.88
C TRP A 237 10.39 22.84 12.02
N GLN A 238 9.73 24.00 12.14
CA GLN A 238 10.40 25.29 12.31
C GLN A 238 11.38 25.30 13.50
N PRO A 239 11.05 24.79 14.70
CA PRO A 239 11.97 24.78 15.84
C PRO A 239 13.20 23.87 15.68
N ILE A 240 13.21 23.02 14.65
CA ILE A 240 14.26 22.03 14.41
C ILE A 240 15.10 22.40 13.18
N LEU A 241 14.45 22.89 12.13
CA LEU A 241 15.08 23.16 10.84
C LEU A 241 15.22 24.67 10.56
N GLY A 242 14.64 25.55 11.38
CA GLY A 242 14.73 27.01 11.19
C GLY A 242 14.00 27.49 9.94
N LEU A 243 12.79 26.99 9.71
CA LEU A 243 11.99 27.28 8.51
C LEU A 243 11.38 28.68 8.55
N SER A 244 11.35 29.35 7.39
CA SER A 244 10.39 30.42 7.10
C SER A 244 9.08 29.81 6.59
N GLU A 245 7.99 30.58 6.58
CA GLU A 245 6.71 30.14 6.05
C GLU A 245 6.80 29.86 4.54
N GLU A 246 7.45 30.76 3.79
CA GLU A 246 7.61 30.62 2.34
C GLU A 246 8.51 29.43 1.97
N GLU A 247 9.55 29.14 2.77
CA GLU A 247 10.40 27.97 2.59
C GLU A 247 9.63 26.67 2.84
N ASN A 248 8.81 26.64 3.90
CA ASN A 248 7.97 25.50 4.23
C ASN A 248 6.95 25.23 3.11
N ASP A 249 6.27 26.25 2.59
CA ASP A 249 5.27 26.09 1.54
C ASP A 249 5.86 25.49 0.27
N ARG A 250 7.06 25.93 -0.13
CA ARG A 250 7.79 25.31 -1.26
C ARG A 250 8.11 23.86 -1.00
N ALA A 251 8.55 23.51 0.21
CA ALA A 251 8.87 22.13 0.58
C ALA A 251 7.62 21.24 0.65
N VAL A 252 6.47 21.77 1.09
CA VAL A 252 5.19 21.08 1.08
C VAL A 252 4.78 20.73 -0.34
N GLU A 253 4.86 21.68 -1.28
CA GLU A 253 4.55 21.41 -2.68
C GLU A 253 5.48 20.36 -3.30
N VAL A 254 6.78 20.38 -2.98
CA VAL A 254 7.72 19.31 -3.36
C VAL A 254 7.29 17.97 -2.79
N GLY A 255 6.91 17.90 -1.52
CA GLY A 255 6.42 16.67 -0.89
C GLY A 255 5.19 16.09 -1.60
N TYR A 256 4.17 16.92 -1.88
CA TYR A 256 2.99 16.48 -2.62
C TYR A 256 3.32 16.04 -4.05
N GLN A 257 4.26 16.69 -4.72
CA GLN A 257 4.72 16.28 -6.04
C GLN A 257 5.43 14.91 -5.98
N CYS A 258 6.32 14.68 -5.00
CA CYS A 258 6.97 13.38 -4.81
C CYS A 258 5.96 12.26 -4.54
N LEU A 259 4.91 12.53 -3.75
CA LEU A 259 3.81 11.58 -3.53
C LEU A 259 3.10 11.24 -4.84
N LYS A 260 2.72 12.27 -5.61
CA LYS A 260 2.06 12.10 -6.90
C LYS A 260 2.92 11.31 -7.89
N ASP A 261 4.20 11.63 -8.01
CA ASP A 261 5.12 10.96 -8.93
C ASP A 261 5.29 9.48 -8.57
N TYR A 262 5.41 9.17 -7.28
CA TYR A 262 5.45 7.78 -6.80
C TYR A 262 4.16 7.02 -7.14
N GLU A 263 3.01 7.60 -6.81
CA GLU A 263 1.71 6.97 -7.06
C GLU A 263 1.44 6.75 -8.55
N THR A 264 1.75 7.74 -9.39
CA THR A 264 1.64 7.62 -10.84
C THR A 264 2.58 6.54 -11.37
N SER A 265 3.84 6.50 -10.92
CA SER A 265 4.81 5.49 -11.36
C SER A 265 4.39 4.05 -11.03
N ILE A 266 3.88 3.80 -9.82
CA ILE A 266 3.45 2.46 -9.43
C ILE A 266 2.14 2.04 -10.11
N ARG A 267 1.18 2.97 -10.27
CA ARG A 267 -0.07 2.71 -10.99
C ARG A 267 0.16 2.44 -12.48
N ASN A 268 1.08 3.16 -13.14
CA ASN A 268 1.42 2.93 -14.54
C ASN A 268 2.00 1.52 -14.76
N ARG A 269 2.88 1.06 -13.87
CA ARG A 269 3.40 -0.32 -13.92
C ARG A 269 2.30 -1.34 -13.65
N ALA A 270 1.42 -1.08 -12.67
CA ALA A 270 0.26 -1.93 -12.41
C ALA A 270 -0.66 -2.04 -13.62
N ARG A 271 -0.91 -0.92 -14.32
CA ARG A 271 -1.72 -0.87 -15.54
C ARG A 271 -1.15 -1.76 -16.64
N GLN A 272 0.16 -1.67 -16.89
CA GLN A 272 0.83 -2.52 -17.88
C GLN A 272 0.63 -4.01 -17.60
N VAL A 273 0.68 -4.42 -16.33
CA VAL A 273 0.47 -5.82 -15.93
C VAL A 273 -0.99 -6.21 -16.07
N LEU A 274 -1.94 -5.34 -15.74
CA LEU A 274 -3.37 -5.60 -15.98
C LEU A 274 -3.67 -5.83 -17.46
N ASP A 275 -3.14 -4.96 -18.34
CA ASP A 275 -3.32 -5.12 -19.79
C ASP A 275 -2.68 -6.42 -20.32
N GLN A 276 -1.59 -6.89 -19.69
CA GLN A 276 -0.97 -8.17 -20.00
C GLN A 276 -1.84 -9.35 -19.54
N LEU A 277 -2.42 -9.27 -18.33
CA LEU A 277 -3.30 -10.31 -17.80
C LEU A 277 -4.51 -10.56 -18.70
N GLU A 278 -5.10 -9.49 -19.24
CA GLU A 278 -6.22 -9.58 -20.18
C GLU A 278 -5.82 -10.25 -21.49
N ARG A 279 -4.66 -9.90 -22.05
CA ARG A 279 -4.13 -10.46 -23.30
C ARG A 279 -3.73 -11.92 -23.19
N GLU A 280 -3.29 -12.36 -22.01
CA GLU A 280 -2.75 -13.71 -21.78
C GLU A 280 -3.72 -14.66 -21.07
N ASP A 281 -4.98 -14.25 -20.83
CA ASP A 281 -5.97 -15.01 -20.06
C ASP A 281 -5.41 -15.53 -18.71
N ARG A 282 -4.72 -14.63 -18.01
CA ARG A 282 -4.13 -14.90 -16.69
C ARG A 282 -4.92 -14.18 -15.61
N ILE A 283 -4.79 -14.68 -14.38
CA ILE A 283 -5.46 -14.10 -13.21
C ILE A 283 -4.43 -13.32 -12.38
N GLY A 284 -4.84 -12.14 -11.90
CA GLY A 284 -4.16 -11.38 -10.85
C GLY A 284 -4.97 -11.39 -9.56
N ILE A 285 -4.29 -11.26 -8.42
CA ILE A 285 -4.93 -11.18 -7.10
C ILE A 285 -4.88 -9.74 -6.60
N VAL A 286 -6.00 -9.22 -6.13
CA VAL A 286 -6.07 -7.90 -5.48
C VAL A 286 -6.19 -8.09 -3.98
N MET A 287 -5.16 -7.68 -3.24
CA MET A 287 -5.18 -7.60 -1.79
C MET A 287 -6.10 -6.46 -1.35
N LEU A 288 -7.30 -6.80 -0.90
CA LEU A 288 -8.22 -5.86 -0.26
C LEU A 288 -7.85 -5.77 1.23
N GLY A 289 -7.03 -4.78 1.58
CA GLY A 289 -6.52 -4.60 2.93
C GLY A 289 -6.54 -3.15 3.36
N ARG A 290 -5.40 -2.67 3.85
CA ARG A 290 -5.14 -1.29 4.27
C ARG A 290 -3.69 -0.98 3.91
N PRO A 291 -3.27 0.29 3.80
CA PRO A 291 -1.91 0.61 3.39
C PRO A 291 -0.83 -0.07 4.24
N TYR A 292 -1.05 -0.19 5.55
CA TYR A 292 -0.11 -0.86 6.44
C TYR A 292 0.04 -2.38 6.20
N HIS A 293 -0.91 -3.03 5.51
CA HIS A 293 -0.75 -4.45 5.12
C HIS A 293 0.29 -4.63 4.00
N HIS A 294 0.93 -3.57 3.54
CA HIS A 294 2.17 -3.68 2.75
C HIS A 294 3.36 -4.14 3.59
N ASP A 295 3.29 -4.02 4.93
CA ASP A 295 4.29 -4.63 5.81
C ASP A 295 4.22 -6.18 5.72
N PRO A 296 5.31 -6.87 5.36
CA PRO A 296 5.34 -8.33 5.27
C PRO A 296 5.04 -9.01 6.61
N GLY A 297 5.30 -8.35 7.75
CA GLY A 297 4.94 -8.86 9.05
C GLY A 297 3.45 -8.67 9.40
N LEU A 298 2.73 -7.75 8.76
CA LEU A 298 1.29 -7.56 8.96
C LEU A 298 0.43 -8.36 7.98
N ASN A 299 0.92 -8.65 6.77
CA ASN A 299 0.23 -9.52 5.82
C ASN A 299 0.69 -11.00 5.91
N HIS A 300 1.59 -11.30 6.84
CA HIS A 300 2.13 -12.64 7.09
C HIS A 300 2.81 -13.30 5.87
N GLU A 301 3.34 -12.50 4.95
CA GLU A 301 3.93 -12.96 3.68
C GLU A 301 2.93 -13.75 2.80
N ILE A 302 1.62 -13.62 3.05
CA ILE A 302 0.59 -14.32 2.27
C ILE A 302 0.69 -13.96 0.79
N MET A 303 0.99 -12.69 0.49
CA MET A 303 1.15 -12.21 -0.89
C MET A 303 2.35 -12.86 -1.58
N ASP A 304 3.44 -13.09 -0.84
CA ASP A 304 4.65 -13.74 -1.36
C ASP A 304 4.39 -15.22 -1.69
N GLU A 305 3.57 -15.91 -0.90
CA GLU A 305 3.18 -17.29 -1.20
C GLU A 305 2.37 -17.39 -2.49
N PHE A 306 1.42 -16.47 -2.73
CA PHE A 306 0.71 -16.42 -4.01
C PHE A 306 1.60 -16.01 -5.18
N GLN A 307 2.56 -15.10 -4.94
CA GLN A 307 3.52 -14.74 -5.97
C GLN A 307 4.31 -15.97 -6.45
N LYS A 308 4.79 -16.82 -5.54
CA LYS A 308 5.52 -18.07 -5.85
C LYS A 308 4.71 -19.03 -6.72
N LEU A 309 3.39 -18.99 -6.63
CA LEU A 309 2.47 -19.81 -7.42
C LEU A 309 2.17 -19.21 -8.82
N GLY A 310 2.74 -18.04 -9.13
CA GLY A 310 2.59 -17.41 -10.44
C GLY A 310 1.40 -16.46 -10.54
N TYR A 311 0.98 -15.83 -9.44
CA TYR A 311 -0.03 -14.76 -9.49
C TYR A 311 0.64 -13.39 -9.34
N PRO A 312 0.44 -12.45 -10.30
CA PRO A 312 0.70 -11.05 -10.03
C PRO A 312 -0.22 -10.54 -8.93
N ILE A 313 0.31 -9.75 -8.01
CA ILE A 313 -0.41 -9.27 -6.82
C ILE A 313 -0.54 -7.75 -6.87
N PHE A 314 -1.76 -7.25 -6.68
CA PHE A 314 -2.09 -5.83 -6.57
C PHE A 314 -2.61 -5.52 -5.17
N SER A 315 -2.74 -4.24 -4.86
CA SER A 315 -3.54 -3.77 -3.72
C SER A 315 -4.41 -2.60 -4.15
N GLN A 316 -5.41 -2.26 -3.34
CA GLN A 316 -6.21 -1.05 -3.56
C GLN A 316 -5.38 0.21 -3.87
N ASN A 317 -4.21 0.39 -3.23
CA ASN A 317 -3.34 1.55 -3.43
C ASN A 317 -2.65 1.58 -4.81
N THR A 318 -2.54 0.44 -5.48
CA THR A 318 -1.81 0.27 -6.74
C THR A 318 -2.74 0.12 -7.93
N LEU A 319 -4.06 0.01 -7.71
CA LEU A 319 -5.03 -0.07 -8.79
C LEU A 319 -5.00 1.22 -9.63
N PRO A 320 -4.99 1.11 -10.97
CA PRO A 320 -4.95 2.29 -11.82
C PRO A 320 -6.26 3.07 -11.81
N LEU A 321 -6.15 4.35 -12.16
CA LEU A 321 -7.27 5.30 -12.23
C LEU A 321 -7.42 5.88 -13.65
N ASP A 322 -6.83 5.23 -14.65
CA ASP A 322 -6.87 5.66 -16.04
C ASP A 322 -8.31 5.71 -16.57
N GLU A 323 -8.65 6.79 -17.27
CA GLU A 323 -10.02 7.07 -17.72
C GLU A 323 -10.57 5.96 -18.63
N ASP A 324 -9.75 5.42 -19.54
CA ASP A 324 -10.16 4.34 -20.45
C ASP A 324 -10.49 3.05 -19.70
N LEU A 325 -9.71 2.70 -18.67
CA LEU A 325 -9.95 1.51 -17.87
C LEU A 325 -11.20 1.67 -17.02
N LEU A 326 -11.35 2.83 -16.37
CA LEU A 326 -12.53 3.13 -15.57
C LEU A 326 -13.80 3.18 -16.44
N GLU A 327 -13.71 3.69 -17.66
CA GLU A 327 -14.80 3.67 -18.63
C GLU A 327 -15.18 2.23 -19.03
N ARG A 328 -14.23 1.35 -19.33
CA ARG A 328 -14.55 -0.06 -19.62
C ARG A 328 -15.20 -0.79 -18.44
N LEU A 329 -14.74 -0.53 -17.22
CA LEU A 329 -15.19 -1.26 -16.04
C LEU A 329 -16.51 -0.72 -15.48
N PHE A 330 -16.75 0.58 -15.53
CA PHE A 330 -17.88 1.25 -14.86
C PHE A 330 -18.80 2.05 -15.80
N GLY A 331 -18.38 2.30 -17.05
CA GLY A 331 -19.02 3.27 -17.93
C GLY A 331 -20.49 2.96 -18.26
N GLU A 332 -20.86 1.67 -18.36
CA GLU A 332 -22.25 1.26 -18.57
C GLU A 332 -23.15 1.69 -17.41
N GLU A 333 -22.74 1.38 -16.17
CA GLU A 333 -23.50 1.74 -14.95
C GLU A 333 -23.55 3.26 -14.75
N VAL A 334 -22.50 3.98 -15.15
CA VAL A 334 -22.46 5.45 -15.14
C VAL A 334 -23.46 6.03 -16.14
N ARG A 335 -23.48 5.53 -17.39
CA ARG A 335 -24.45 5.95 -18.42
C ARG A 335 -25.89 5.61 -18.06
N ALA A 336 -26.10 4.45 -17.44
CA ALA A 336 -27.41 4.02 -16.96
C ALA A 336 -27.89 4.81 -15.72
N GLY A 337 -27.03 5.66 -15.14
CA GLY A 337 -27.36 6.47 -13.96
C GLY A 337 -27.44 5.67 -12.66
N MET A 338 -26.92 4.44 -12.63
CA MET A 338 -26.87 3.61 -11.41
C MET A 338 -25.86 4.14 -10.41
N ILE A 339 -24.73 4.63 -10.92
CA ILE A 339 -23.68 5.33 -10.16
C ILE A 339 -23.33 6.62 -10.89
N SER A 340 -22.84 7.62 -10.17
CA SER A 340 -22.55 8.93 -10.81
C SER A 340 -21.13 9.08 -11.34
N SER A 341 -20.23 8.19 -10.95
CA SER A 341 -18.82 8.19 -11.36
C SER A 341 -18.21 6.80 -11.08
N PRO A 342 -17.17 6.37 -11.81
CA PRO A 342 -16.39 5.19 -11.45
C PRO A 342 -15.75 5.26 -10.05
N LEU A 343 -15.62 6.46 -9.49
CA LEU A 343 -15.05 6.73 -8.17
C LEU A 343 -16.13 6.92 -7.08
N ASP A 344 -17.39 6.64 -7.42
CA ASP A 344 -18.54 6.68 -6.52
C ASP A 344 -18.79 5.30 -5.90
N ILE A 345 -19.03 5.29 -4.59
CA ILE A 345 -19.33 4.08 -3.80
C ILE A 345 -20.67 4.17 -3.07
N THR A 346 -21.46 5.21 -3.32
CA THR A 346 -22.70 5.48 -2.56
C THR A 346 -23.78 4.42 -2.74
N ASP A 347 -23.75 3.68 -3.85
CA ASP A 347 -24.56 2.50 -4.14
C ASP A 347 -24.27 1.33 -3.20
N ALA A 348 -23.00 1.15 -2.81
CA ALA A 348 -22.56 0.05 -1.96
C ALA A 348 -22.43 0.44 -0.48
N TRP A 349 -22.05 1.70 -0.19
CA TRP A 349 -21.73 2.14 1.16
C TRP A 349 -22.04 3.62 1.40
N LYS A 350 -23.15 3.86 2.09
CA LYS A 350 -23.62 5.22 2.42
C LYS A 350 -22.86 5.87 3.58
N ASN A 351 -22.29 5.06 4.48
CA ASN A 351 -21.60 5.53 5.69
C ASN A 351 -20.10 5.81 5.42
N SER A 352 -19.81 6.56 4.36
CA SER A 352 -18.47 6.71 3.79
C SER A 352 -17.60 7.74 4.53
N TYR A 353 -17.45 7.61 5.85
CA TYR A 353 -16.69 8.53 6.72
C TYR A 353 -15.18 8.25 6.76
N SER A 354 -14.76 7.00 6.53
CA SER A 354 -13.38 6.54 6.72
C SER A 354 -12.70 6.31 5.38
N CYS A 355 -11.61 7.03 5.10
CA CYS A 355 -10.93 6.97 3.80
C CYS A 355 -10.45 5.56 3.44
N SER A 356 -9.82 4.84 4.38
CA SER A 356 -9.34 3.48 4.12
C SER A 356 -10.46 2.48 3.86
N THR A 357 -11.60 2.61 4.56
CA THR A 357 -12.80 1.81 4.31
C THR A 357 -13.38 2.12 2.93
N ASN A 358 -13.54 3.40 2.60
CA ASN A 358 -14.06 3.84 1.31
C ASN A 358 -13.19 3.30 0.16
N HIS A 359 -11.87 3.40 0.29
CA HIS A 359 -10.93 2.92 -0.71
C HIS A 359 -10.99 1.39 -0.88
N LYS A 360 -11.11 0.64 0.21
CA LYS A 360 -11.26 -0.82 0.17
C LYS A 360 -12.55 -1.25 -0.54
N ILE A 361 -13.67 -0.56 -0.30
CA ILE A 361 -14.95 -0.80 -0.98
C ILE A 361 -14.85 -0.47 -2.47
N TRP A 362 -14.25 0.66 -2.83
CA TRP A 362 -14.01 1.00 -4.24
C TRP A 362 -13.13 -0.07 -4.93
N ALA A 363 -12.07 -0.52 -4.28
CA ALA A 363 -11.22 -1.57 -4.82
C ALA A 363 -11.95 -2.91 -4.97
N ALA A 364 -12.89 -3.25 -4.08
CA ALA A 364 -13.77 -4.40 -4.25
C ALA A 364 -14.66 -4.23 -5.49
N LYS A 365 -15.27 -3.05 -5.69
CA LYS A 365 -16.06 -2.74 -6.89
C LYS A 365 -15.23 -2.85 -8.18
N PHE A 366 -14.01 -2.34 -8.17
CA PHE A 366 -13.07 -2.44 -9.29
C PHE A 366 -12.74 -3.91 -9.58
N THR A 367 -12.38 -4.67 -8.55
CA THR A 367 -11.99 -6.08 -8.68
C THR A 367 -13.13 -6.93 -9.21
N ALA A 368 -14.35 -6.72 -8.71
CA ALA A 368 -15.56 -7.41 -9.17
C ALA A 368 -15.89 -7.18 -10.65
N ARG A 369 -15.51 -6.01 -11.20
CA ARG A 369 -15.77 -5.65 -12.61
C ARG A 369 -14.68 -6.13 -13.56
N HIS A 370 -13.49 -6.43 -13.06
CA HIS A 370 -12.35 -6.75 -13.90
C HIS A 370 -12.31 -8.26 -14.19
N PRO A 371 -12.33 -8.70 -15.47
CA PRO A 371 -12.51 -10.10 -15.83
C PRO A 371 -11.35 -11.02 -15.41
N ASN A 372 -10.18 -10.44 -15.18
CA ASN A 372 -8.94 -11.14 -14.86
C ASN A 372 -8.45 -10.93 -13.41
N LEU A 373 -9.26 -10.34 -12.53
CA LEU A 373 -8.87 -10.10 -11.13
C LEU A 373 -9.71 -10.89 -10.14
N VAL A 374 -9.07 -11.35 -9.07
CA VAL A 374 -9.71 -12.03 -7.94
C VAL A 374 -9.39 -11.32 -6.65
N ALA A 375 -10.40 -11.14 -5.80
CA ALA A 375 -10.26 -10.48 -4.53
C ALA A 375 -9.71 -11.43 -3.45
N LEU A 376 -8.71 -10.94 -2.71
CA LEU A 376 -8.22 -11.55 -1.49
C LEU A 376 -8.28 -10.53 -0.37
N GLU A 377 -9.29 -10.63 0.49
CA GLU A 377 -9.44 -9.71 1.61
C GLU A 377 -8.49 -10.05 2.76
N ILE A 378 -7.78 -9.05 3.26
CA ILE A 378 -7.00 -9.14 4.50
C ILE A 378 -7.58 -8.18 5.53
N SER A 379 -7.66 -8.65 6.76
CA SER A 379 -8.04 -7.85 7.92
C SER A 379 -7.23 -8.26 9.14
N SER A 380 -6.80 -7.27 9.92
CA SER A 380 -6.09 -7.53 11.17
C SER A 380 -7.06 -7.71 12.34
N PHE A 381 -6.63 -8.45 13.35
CA PHE A 381 -7.39 -8.66 14.58
C PHE A 381 -7.81 -7.31 15.20
N LYS A 382 -9.07 -7.26 15.67
CA LYS A 382 -9.72 -6.08 16.26
C LYS A 382 -9.83 -4.86 15.33
N CYS A 383 -9.80 -5.02 14.01
CA CYS A 383 -10.08 -3.89 13.12
C CYS A 383 -11.57 -3.51 13.11
N GLY A 384 -11.93 -2.50 13.91
CA GLY A 384 -13.30 -2.01 14.04
C GLY A 384 -13.89 -1.38 12.77
N HIS A 385 -13.04 -0.95 11.82
CA HIS A 385 -13.50 -0.39 10.54
C HIS A 385 -13.66 -1.43 9.43
N ASP A 386 -13.04 -2.61 9.56
CA ASP A 386 -13.20 -3.71 8.60
C ASP A 386 -14.43 -4.56 8.96
N ALA A 387 -14.69 -4.79 10.26
CA ALA A 387 -15.81 -5.63 10.70
C ALA A 387 -17.19 -5.22 10.13
N PRO A 388 -17.58 -3.93 10.07
CA PRO A 388 -18.87 -3.52 9.51
C PRO A 388 -19.00 -3.69 7.98
N ILE A 389 -17.88 -3.84 7.26
CA ILE A 389 -17.88 -3.88 5.79
C ILE A 389 -17.61 -5.27 5.22
N TYR A 390 -17.37 -6.29 6.06
CA TYR A 390 -17.13 -7.66 5.57
C TYR A 390 -18.24 -8.15 4.64
N GLY A 391 -19.50 -8.07 5.07
CA GLY A 391 -20.63 -8.49 4.24
C GLY A 391 -20.86 -7.62 3.01
N VAL A 392 -20.38 -6.37 3.02
CA VAL A 392 -20.45 -5.47 1.86
C VAL A 392 -19.40 -5.89 0.83
N VAL A 393 -18.15 -6.10 1.25
CA VAL A 393 -17.07 -6.56 0.36
C VAL A 393 -17.39 -7.93 -0.22
N GLU A 394 -17.76 -8.89 0.63
CA GLU A 394 -18.18 -10.23 0.21
C GLU A 394 -19.34 -10.16 -0.78
N GLY A 395 -20.40 -9.41 -0.45
CA GLY A 395 -21.55 -9.25 -1.34
C GLY A 395 -21.25 -8.54 -2.67
N ILE A 396 -20.22 -7.69 -2.75
CA ILE A 396 -19.78 -7.11 -4.02
C ILE A 396 -19.10 -8.17 -4.89
N ILE A 397 -18.20 -8.97 -4.31
CA ILE A 397 -17.40 -9.96 -5.04
C ILE A 397 -18.23 -11.20 -5.43
N GLU A 398 -19.13 -11.66 -4.56
CA GLU A 398 -19.96 -12.83 -4.88
C GLU A 398 -20.98 -12.53 -5.98
N LYS A 399 -21.52 -11.30 -6.03
CA LYS A 399 -22.46 -10.89 -7.08
C LYS A 399 -21.83 -10.82 -8.47
N SER A 400 -20.51 -10.63 -8.57
CA SER A 400 -19.80 -10.71 -9.86
C SER A 400 -19.51 -12.14 -10.31
N GLY A 401 -19.84 -13.16 -9.50
CA GLY A 401 -19.53 -14.56 -9.81
C GLY A 401 -18.04 -14.91 -9.70
N THR A 402 -17.23 -13.99 -9.17
CA THR A 402 -15.80 -14.19 -8.90
C THR A 402 -15.61 -14.83 -7.52
N PRO A 403 -14.67 -15.77 -7.34
CA PRO A 403 -14.37 -16.33 -6.03
C PRO A 403 -13.95 -15.25 -5.02
N TYR A 404 -14.48 -15.33 -3.80
CA TYR A 404 -14.09 -14.47 -2.69
C TYR A 404 -13.24 -15.27 -1.69
N PHE A 405 -12.05 -14.76 -1.40
CA PHE A 405 -11.15 -15.34 -0.40
C PHE A 405 -10.81 -14.30 0.66
N CYS A 406 -10.60 -14.72 1.91
CA CYS A 406 -10.21 -13.79 2.96
C CYS A 406 -9.26 -14.39 4.01
N PHE A 407 -8.34 -13.59 4.53
CA PHE A 407 -7.56 -13.83 5.73
C PHE A 407 -7.92 -12.75 6.75
N LYS A 408 -8.92 -13.05 7.59
CA LYS A 408 -9.38 -12.17 8.66
C LYS A 408 -8.65 -12.51 9.96
N ASP A 409 -8.61 -11.53 10.85
CA ASP A 409 -8.03 -11.63 12.19
C ASP A 409 -6.52 -11.97 12.21
N LEU A 410 -5.75 -11.38 11.29
CA LEU A 410 -4.29 -11.46 11.34
C LEU A 410 -3.77 -10.77 12.61
N ASP A 411 -2.95 -11.50 13.38
CA ASP A 411 -2.37 -11.10 14.66
C ASP A 411 -0.88 -11.48 14.73
N GLU A 412 -0.24 -11.25 15.87
CA GLU A 412 1.17 -11.56 16.09
C GLU A 412 1.55 -13.05 15.98
N ASN A 413 0.58 -13.97 16.02
CA ASN A 413 0.84 -15.41 16.18
C ASN A 413 1.21 -16.12 14.86
N LYS A 414 1.26 -15.39 13.73
CA LYS A 414 1.70 -15.83 12.38
C LYS A 414 1.74 -17.37 12.20
N PRO A 415 0.58 -18.03 12.06
CA PRO A 415 0.51 -19.50 11.95
C PRO A 415 0.87 -19.98 10.55
N SER A 416 2.16 -19.93 10.19
CA SER A 416 2.65 -20.17 8.81
C SER A 416 2.17 -21.49 8.19
N GLY A 417 2.08 -22.58 8.99
CA GLY A 417 1.60 -23.87 8.51
C GLY A 417 0.12 -23.85 8.06
N SER A 418 -0.75 -23.19 8.83
CA SER A 418 -2.17 -23.04 8.48
C SER A 418 -2.34 -22.11 7.27
N ILE A 419 -1.56 -21.02 7.22
CA ILE A 419 -1.55 -20.09 6.10
C ILE A 419 -1.19 -20.84 4.80
N ARG A 420 -0.14 -21.66 4.81
CA ARG A 420 0.30 -22.41 3.63
C ARG A 420 -0.78 -23.35 3.08
N ILE A 421 -1.44 -24.12 3.95
CA ILE A 421 -2.54 -25.02 3.55
C ILE A 421 -3.69 -24.24 2.90
N ARG A 422 -4.01 -23.05 3.44
CA ARG A 422 -5.06 -22.18 2.89
C ARG A 422 -4.65 -21.61 1.54
N VAL A 423 -3.39 -21.20 1.37
CA VAL A 423 -2.87 -20.73 0.08
C VAL A 423 -2.92 -21.85 -0.97
N GLU A 424 -2.48 -23.07 -0.63
CA GLU A 424 -2.57 -24.25 -1.52
C GLU A 424 -4.03 -24.55 -1.92
N THR A 425 -4.96 -24.45 -0.97
CA THR A 425 -6.40 -24.63 -1.23
C THR A 425 -6.92 -23.56 -2.18
N ILE A 426 -6.55 -22.29 -1.98
CA ILE A 426 -6.96 -21.17 -2.84
C ILE A 426 -6.38 -21.34 -4.24
N ASP A 427 -5.10 -21.74 -4.39
CA ASP A 427 -4.49 -22.03 -5.70
C ASP A 427 -5.28 -23.06 -6.50
N TYR A 428 -5.69 -24.15 -5.84
CA TYR A 428 -6.51 -25.18 -6.47
C TYR A 428 -7.83 -24.61 -7.03
N PHE A 429 -8.52 -23.76 -6.28
CA PHE A 429 -9.74 -23.11 -6.75
C PHE A 429 -9.47 -22.10 -7.87
N LEU A 430 -8.40 -21.30 -7.77
CA LEU A 430 -8.02 -20.33 -8.78
C LEU A 430 -7.68 -20.99 -10.13
N ARG A 431 -7.00 -22.14 -10.13
CA ARG A 431 -6.71 -22.90 -11.35
C ARG A 431 -7.98 -23.37 -12.05
N ARG A 432 -8.94 -23.92 -11.31
CA ARG A 432 -10.24 -24.36 -11.86
C ARG A 432 -11.05 -23.19 -12.37
N TYR A 433 -11.08 -22.09 -11.62
CA TYR A 433 -11.75 -20.87 -12.02
C TYR A 433 -11.16 -20.31 -13.31
N ARG A 434 -9.83 -20.34 -13.47
CA ARG A 434 -9.16 -19.94 -14.73
C ARG A 434 -9.59 -20.81 -15.91
N GLU A 435 -9.65 -22.13 -15.74
CA GLU A 435 -10.10 -23.05 -16.78
C GLU A 435 -11.55 -22.74 -17.21
N GLU A 436 -12.41 -22.42 -16.25
CA GLU A 436 -13.80 -22.03 -16.50
C GLU A 436 -13.91 -20.69 -17.23
N ILE A 437 -13.16 -19.65 -16.82
CA ILE A 437 -13.12 -18.36 -17.53
C ILE A 437 -12.69 -18.56 -18.99
N ILE A 438 -11.61 -19.31 -19.23
CA ILE A 438 -11.09 -19.55 -20.59
C ILE A 438 -12.14 -20.28 -21.43
N LYS A 439 -12.85 -21.25 -20.85
CA LYS A 439 -13.91 -21.99 -21.53
C LYS A 439 -15.09 -21.07 -21.88
N ASN A 440 -15.55 -20.25 -20.94
CA ASN A 440 -16.68 -19.35 -21.15
C ASN A 440 -16.35 -18.28 -22.20
N ARG A 441 -15.16 -17.69 -22.14
CA ARG A 441 -14.70 -16.69 -23.12
C ARG A 441 -14.62 -17.26 -24.54
N LYS A 442 -14.17 -18.50 -24.71
CA LYS A 442 -14.19 -19.18 -26.01
C LYS A 442 -15.61 -19.40 -26.52
N ALA A 443 -16.52 -19.83 -25.64
CA ALA A 443 -17.92 -20.01 -26.01
C ALA A 443 -18.59 -18.68 -26.42
N GLU A 444 -18.31 -17.58 -25.72
CA GLU A 444 -18.79 -16.24 -26.10
C GLU A 444 -18.26 -15.81 -27.47
N GLN A 445 -16.96 -15.98 -27.72
CA GLN A 445 -16.35 -15.68 -29.03
C GLN A 445 -16.96 -16.51 -30.17
N ASP A 446 -17.23 -17.79 -29.93
CA ASP A 446 -17.88 -18.67 -30.91
C ASP A 446 -19.32 -18.21 -31.20
N ILE A 447 -20.07 -17.78 -30.17
CA ILE A 447 -21.43 -17.24 -30.31
C ILE A 447 -21.42 -15.91 -31.09
N GLU A 448 -20.50 -14.99 -30.76
CA GLU A 448 -20.36 -13.72 -31.48
C GLU A 448 -20.01 -13.93 -32.95
N ALA A 449 -19.10 -14.86 -33.25
CA ALA A 449 -18.73 -15.21 -34.62
C ALA A 449 -19.93 -15.78 -35.40
N GLN A 450 -20.75 -16.63 -34.76
CA GLN A 450 -21.97 -17.17 -35.36
C GLN A 450 -23.03 -16.07 -35.60
N LEU A 451 -23.22 -15.16 -34.65
CA LEU A 451 -24.14 -14.03 -34.79
C LEU A 451 -23.71 -13.09 -35.92
N ALA A 452 -22.42 -12.77 -36.02
CA ALA A 452 -21.88 -11.94 -37.09
C ALA A 452 -22.03 -12.62 -38.47
N ALA A 453 -21.82 -13.94 -38.55
CA ALA A 453 -22.04 -14.70 -39.78
C ALA A 453 -23.52 -14.71 -40.20
N LEU A 454 -24.43 -14.92 -39.24
CA LEU A 454 -25.87 -14.89 -39.48
C LEU A 454 -26.34 -13.49 -39.90
N GLU A 455 -25.82 -12.44 -39.27
CA GLU A 455 -26.13 -11.06 -39.65
C GLU A 455 -25.66 -10.74 -41.08
N ALA A 456 -24.46 -11.19 -41.44
CA ALA A 456 -23.94 -11.04 -42.80
C ALA A 456 -24.79 -11.80 -43.84
N GLU A 457 -25.21 -13.03 -43.51
CA GLU A 457 -26.10 -13.83 -44.35
C GLU A 457 -27.46 -13.15 -44.57
N LEU A 458 -28.11 -12.71 -43.49
CA LEU A 458 -29.41 -12.02 -43.56
C LEU A 458 -29.33 -10.70 -44.33
N ARG A 459 -28.25 -9.93 -44.16
CA ARG A 459 -28.01 -8.70 -44.94
C ARG A 459 -27.76 -9.00 -46.42
N GLY A 460 -27.06 -10.09 -46.75
CA GLY A 460 -26.86 -10.55 -48.12
C GLY A 460 -28.17 -10.96 -48.79
N GLN A 461 -29.01 -11.72 -48.09
CA GLN A 461 -30.33 -12.14 -48.60
C GLN A 461 -31.29 -10.96 -48.84
N TYR A 462 -31.20 -9.89 -48.03
CA TYR A 462 -31.96 -8.66 -48.25
C TYR A 462 -31.44 -7.82 -49.44
N ALA A 463 -30.15 -7.89 -49.75
CA ALA A 463 -29.58 -7.20 -50.91
C ALA A 463 -29.89 -7.91 -52.24
N GLU A 464 -30.21 -9.22 -52.20
CA GLU A 464 -30.55 -10.03 -53.37
C GLU A 464 -32.06 -10.10 -53.67
N GLN A 465 -32.94 -9.49 -52.85
CA GLN A 465 -34.34 -9.29 -53.22
C GLN A 465 -34.47 -8.10 -54.19
N PRO A 466 -34.80 -8.32 -55.48
CA PRO A 466 -35.12 -7.22 -56.37
C PRO A 466 -36.40 -6.55 -55.86
N GLU A 467 -36.48 -5.21 -55.94
CA GLU A 467 -37.75 -4.48 -55.81
C GLU A 467 -38.80 -5.15 -56.69
N ALA A 468 -39.70 -5.92 -56.07
CA ALA A 468 -40.88 -6.43 -56.73
C ALA A 468 -41.78 -5.23 -57.01
N VAL A 469 -41.61 -4.71 -58.23
CA VAL A 469 -42.51 -3.87 -59.03
C VAL A 469 -43.90 -3.71 -58.37
N ALA A 470 -44.13 -2.55 -57.76
CA ALA A 470 -45.48 -2.05 -57.56
C ALA A 470 -45.96 -1.45 -58.90
N GLY A 471 -46.67 -2.27 -59.66
CA GLY A 471 -47.47 -1.84 -60.80
C GLY A 471 -48.93 -2.22 -60.56
N ASP A 472 -49.75 -1.25 -60.16
CA ASP A 472 -50.92 -0.73 -60.90
C ASP A 472 -51.47 0.53 -60.23
#